data_AF-A0A2W4MFT3-F1
#
_entry.id   AF-A0A2W4MFT3-F1
#
_cell.length_a   1.000
_cell.length_b   1.000
_cell.length_c   1.000
_cell.angle_alpha   90.00
_cell.angle_beta   90.00
_cell.angle_gamma   90.00
#
_symmetry.space_group_name_H-M   'P 1'
#
loop_
_entity.id
_entity.type
_entity.pdbx_description
1 polymer ?
#
loop_
_entity_poly.entity_id
_entity_poly.type
_entity_poly.pdbx_seq_one_letter_code
_entity_poly.pdbx_strand_id
1 'polypeptide(L)'
;MTHSLPMIDLMDFCWKGQARDNLKKPWSLGQWTYASNGHIAIRVPRRDDVPENPKAPEIEQYFALAETLEFKPFTLSIPPLDYPNCSTCGGRGWGVTCRACNGTGEHNCDCDYCGRQCSECDGYCIEPADSDDVPEKDRIPCEECDGSGKRPDERRVHFPKNLTFKAALLNKVLALPGPIEMGMILEPKSSVPYYPPQHFRGPGWNAVVMPMIATAPNPEDIIVAQEEEPASA
;
A
#
# COMPACT_ATOMS: atom_id res chain seq x y z
N MET A 1 28.51 -15.73 -12.86
CA MET A 1 27.39 -15.17 -13.64
C MET A 1 26.53 -14.36 -12.69
N THR A 2 26.69 -13.04 -12.68
CA THR A 2 25.87 -12.12 -11.88
C THR A 2 24.46 -12.12 -12.45
N HIS A 3 23.56 -12.88 -11.83
CA HIS A 3 22.13 -12.75 -12.12
C HIS A 3 21.72 -11.37 -11.63
N SER A 4 21.51 -10.44 -12.56
CA SER A 4 20.96 -9.13 -12.25
C SER A 4 19.54 -9.37 -11.73
N LEU A 5 19.30 -9.05 -10.46
CA LEU A 5 17.98 -9.15 -9.87
C LEU A 5 17.03 -8.23 -10.67
N PRO A 6 15.81 -8.67 -11.00
CA PRO A 6 14.84 -7.83 -11.69
C PRO A 6 14.66 -6.53 -10.91
N MET A 7 14.81 -5.41 -11.62
CA MET A 7 14.72 -4.08 -11.04
C MET A 7 13.28 -3.84 -10.59
N ILE A 8 13.06 -3.75 -9.27
CA ILE A 8 11.75 -3.48 -8.67
C ILE A 8 11.30 -2.08 -9.07
N ASP A 9 10.07 -1.95 -9.56
CA ASP A 9 9.45 -0.65 -9.76
C ASP A 9 8.99 -0.08 -8.42
N LEU A 10 9.73 0.91 -7.92
CA LEU A 10 9.45 1.55 -6.65
C LEU A 10 8.22 2.47 -6.72
N MET A 11 7.81 2.91 -7.91
CA MET A 11 6.62 3.76 -8.06
C MET A 11 5.35 3.05 -7.62
N ASP A 12 5.30 1.71 -7.69
CA ASP A 12 4.17 0.89 -7.24
C ASP A 12 3.93 0.97 -5.73
N PHE A 13 4.92 1.41 -4.97
CA PHE A 13 4.83 1.56 -3.53
C PHE A 13 4.60 3.00 -3.10
N CYS A 14 4.65 3.97 -4.02
CA CYS A 14 4.43 5.39 -3.74
C CYS A 14 2.95 5.75 -3.62
N TRP A 15 2.67 6.81 -2.86
CA TRP A 15 1.34 7.40 -2.77
C TRP A 15 0.88 7.98 -4.11
N LYS A 16 -0.32 7.60 -4.58
CA LYS A 16 -0.90 8.11 -5.84
C LYS A 16 -1.88 9.27 -5.66
N GLY A 17 -2.33 9.50 -4.43
CA GLY A 17 -3.28 10.56 -4.10
C GLY A 17 -2.67 11.96 -4.08
N GLN A 18 -3.51 12.97 -3.82
CA GLN A 18 -3.05 14.36 -3.85
C GLN A 18 -2.35 14.83 -2.57
N ALA A 19 -2.77 14.33 -1.39
CA ALA A 19 -2.42 14.94 -0.11
C ALA A 19 -0.97 14.73 0.39
N ARG A 20 -0.26 13.68 -0.06
CA ARG A 20 1.05 13.28 0.51
C ARG A 20 2.18 13.49 -0.50
N ASP A 21 2.51 14.74 -0.79
CA ASP A 21 3.51 15.12 -1.80
C ASP A 21 4.89 14.46 -1.59
N ASN A 22 5.31 14.32 -0.33
CA ASN A 22 6.57 13.71 0.05
C ASN A 22 6.63 12.19 -0.16
N LEU A 23 5.50 11.54 -0.50
CA LEU A 23 5.41 10.10 -0.75
C LEU A 23 5.09 9.76 -2.22
N LYS A 24 4.97 10.76 -3.10
CA LYS A 24 4.61 10.57 -4.52
C LYS A 24 5.73 9.95 -5.37
N LYS A 25 6.97 9.97 -4.89
CA LYS A 25 8.15 9.45 -5.59
C LYS A 25 9.06 8.72 -4.63
N PRO A 26 9.86 7.76 -5.11
CA PRO A 26 10.93 7.16 -4.33
C PRO A 26 11.94 8.22 -3.89
N TRP A 27 12.62 7.96 -2.79
CA TRP A 27 13.69 8.80 -2.29
C TRP A 27 14.84 7.97 -1.76
N SER A 28 16.06 8.49 -1.87
CA SER A 28 17.23 7.87 -1.26
C SER A 28 17.59 8.56 0.05
N LEU A 29 17.97 7.77 1.04
CA LEU A 29 18.54 8.23 2.30
C LEU A 29 19.71 7.33 2.67
N GLY A 30 20.93 7.87 2.68
CA GLY A 30 22.14 7.11 2.98
C GLY A 30 22.36 5.93 2.00
N GLN A 31 22.44 4.71 2.52
CA GLN A 31 22.72 3.49 1.75
C GLN A 31 21.49 2.84 1.12
N TRP A 32 20.32 3.45 1.28
CA TRP A 32 19.05 2.84 0.89
C TRP A 32 18.22 3.79 0.03
N THR A 33 17.38 3.18 -0.81
CA THR A 33 16.31 3.86 -1.54
C THR A 33 14.98 3.30 -1.07
N TYR A 34 14.04 4.20 -0.80
CA TYR A 34 12.75 3.91 -0.19
C TYR A 34 11.60 4.33 -1.10
N ALA A 35 10.47 3.66 -0.94
CA ALA A 35 9.17 4.12 -1.43
C ALA A 35 8.08 3.71 -0.43
N SER A 36 7.04 4.53 -0.30
CA SER A 36 5.93 4.27 0.60
C SER A 36 4.66 5.02 0.21
N ASN A 37 3.51 4.42 0.51
CA ASN A 37 2.20 5.05 0.42
C ASN A 37 1.60 5.33 1.81
N GLY A 38 2.40 5.17 2.87
CA GLY A 38 1.99 5.31 4.28
C GLY A 38 1.35 4.06 4.91
N HIS A 39 1.04 3.03 4.12
CA HIS A 39 0.52 1.74 4.61
C HIS A 39 1.46 0.56 4.31
N ILE A 40 2.26 0.69 3.26
CA ILE A 40 3.41 -0.17 2.97
C ILE A 40 4.62 0.72 2.74
N ALA A 41 5.79 0.25 3.14
CA ALA A 41 7.05 0.84 2.73
C ALA A 41 8.01 -0.26 2.28
N ILE A 42 8.80 0.03 1.26
CA ILE A 42 9.86 -0.84 0.77
C ILE A 42 11.19 -0.08 0.81
N ARG A 43 12.28 -0.79 1.09
CA ARG A 43 13.64 -0.32 0.86
C ARG A 43 14.41 -1.31 0.00
N VAL A 44 15.25 -0.78 -0.88
CA VAL A 44 16.23 -1.50 -1.70
C VAL A 44 17.60 -0.84 -1.52
N PRO A 45 18.71 -1.53 -1.85
CA PRO A 45 20.02 -0.87 -1.93
C PRO A 45 19.94 0.43 -2.72
N ARG A 46 20.74 1.41 -2.32
CA ARG A 46 20.77 2.73 -2.96
C ARG A 46 20.78 2.62 -4.48
N ARG A 47 19.87 3.36 -5.11
CA ARG A 47 19.74 3.53 -6.56
C ARG A 47 20.28 4.88 -6.98
N ASP A 48 21.13 4.91 -8.00
CA ASP A 48 21.73 6.13 -8.54
C ASP A 48 20.71 7.03 -9.26
N ASP A 49 19.61 6.44 -9.76
CA ASP A 49 18.53 7.15 -10.45
C ASP A 49 17.51 7.80 -9.50
N VAL A 50 17.63 7.57 -8.18
CA VAL A 50 16.72 8.13 -7.18
C VAL A 50 17.45 9.16 -6.31
N PRO A 51 16.97 10.43 -6.27
CA PRO A 51 17.68 11.50 -5.58
C PRO A 51 17.72 11.32 -4.06
N GLU A 52 18.78 11.83 -3.44
CA GLU A 52 18.85 11.98 -1.98
C GLU A 52 17.76 12.95 -1.50
N ASN A 53 17.03 12.58 -0.45
CA ASN A 53 16.09 13.47 0.21
C ASN A 53 16.30 13.45 1.75
N PRO A 54 17.11 14.38 2.30
CA PRO A 54 17.35 14.42 3.74
C PRO A 54 16.13 14.91 4.54
N LYS A 55 15.08 15.41 3.87
CA LYS A 55 13.82 15.81 4.50
C LYS A 55 12.73 14.74 4.37
N ALA A 56 13.10 13.54 3.92
CA ALA A 56 12.15 12.46 3.82
C ALA A 56 11.63 12.04 5.20
N PRO A 57 10.46 11.38 5.28
CA PRO A 57 9.94 10.85 6.54
C PRO A 57 10.94 9.97 7.27
N GLU A 58 10.94 10.03 8.60
CA GLU A 58 11.74 9.16 9.47
C GLU A 58 11.22 7.72 9.41
N ILE A 59 11.63 7.00 8.36
CA ILE A 59 11.16 5.64 8.07
C ILE A 59 12.15 4.56 8.52
N GLU A 60 13.42 4.92 8.73
CA GLU A 60 14.50 3.98 9.06
C GLU A 60 14.22 3.20 10.34
N GLN A 61 13.60 3.83 11.34
CA GLN A 61 13.20 3.18 12.59
C GLN A 61 12.28 1.97 12.37
N TYR A 62 11.44 1.99 11.32
CA TYR A 62 10.57 0.86 11.00
C TYR A 62 11.35 -0.29 10.38
N PHE A 63 12.51 -0.05 9.78
CA PHE A 63 13.34 -1.12 9.23
C PHE A 63 14.41 -1.62 10.22
N ALA A 64 14.81 -0.81 11.19
CA ALA A 64 15.77 -1.21 12.22
C ALA A 64 15.27 -2.42 13.04
N LEU A 65 13.97 -2.51 13.31
CA LEU A 65 13.37 -3.65 14.01
C LEU A 65 13.56 -4.97 13.27
N ALA A 66 13.69 -4.96 11.94
CA ALA A 66 13.90 -6.17 11.14
C ALA A 66 15.15 -6.95 11.60
N GLU A 67 16.19 -6.26 12.05
CA GLU A 67 17.45 -6.89 12.46
C GLU A 67 17.31 -7.77 13.72
N THR A 68 16.24 -7.57 14.48
CA THR A 68 15.94 -8.33 15.70
C THR A 68 14.94 -9.47 15.51
N LEU A 69 14.38 -9.61 14.32
CA LEU A 69 13.31 -10.58 14.06
C LEU A 69 13.85 -11.91 13.52
N GLU A 70 13.20 -12.99 13.93
CA GLU A 70 13.29 -14.26 13.24
C GLU A 70 12.40 -14.19 11.99
N PHE A 71 13.01 -14.43 10.82
CA PHE A 71 12.31 -14.50 9.55
C PHE A 71 12.04 -15.96 9.19
N LYS A 72 10.80 -16.25 8.83
CA LYS A 72 10.38 -17.58 8.37
C LYS A 72 9.93 -17.52 6.92
N PRO A 73 10.09 -18.60 6.13
CA PRO A 73 9.55 -18.68 4.78
C PRO A 73 8.08 -18.28 4.76
N PHE A 74 7.74 -17.38 3.85
CA PHE A 74 6.39 -16.87 3.72
C PHE A 74 5.81 -17.25 2.37
N THR A 75 4.71 -17.99 2.39
CA THR A 75 3.93 -18.31 1.20
C THR A 75 2.47 -18.05 1.51
N LEU A 76 1.82 -17.26 0.67
CA LEU A 76 0.39 -16.98 0.73
C LEU A 76 -0.16 -17.00 -0.67
N SER A 77 -1.28 -17.67 -0.87
CA SER A 77 -2.04 -17.62 -2.11
C SER A 77 -3.28 -16.76 -1.89
N ILE A 78 -3.33 -15.61 -2.54
CA ILE A 78 -4.52 -14.76 -2.59
C ILE A 78 -5.20 -15.02 -3.94
N PRO A 79 -6.34 -15.73 -3.98
CA PRO A 79 -7.02 -16.01 -5.25
C PRO A 79 -7.35 -14.71 -5.96
N PRO A 80 -7.02 -14.54 -7.26
CA PRO A 80 -7.36 -13.34 -7.98
C PRO A 80 -8.88 -13.18 -8.04
N LEU A 81 -9.35 -11.94 -7.96
CA LEU A 81 -10.73 -11.59 -8.22
C LEU A 81 -10.77 -10.65 -9.42
N ASP A 82 -11.67 -10.92 -10.35
CA ASP A 82 -11.98 -9.99 -11.42
C ASP A 82 -12.93 -8.93 -10.87
N TYR A 83 -12.33 -7.86 -10.35
CA TYR A 83 -13.08 -6.73 -9.86
C TYR A 83 -13.65 -5.91 -11.02
N PRO A 84 -14.85 -5.34 -10.87
CA PRO A 84 -15.37 -4.40 -11.83
C PRO A 84 -14.42 -3.19 -11.95
N ASN A 85 -14.61 -2.43 -13.03
CA ASN A 85 -13.89 -1.18 -13.21
C ASN A 85 -14.15 -0.24 -12.02
N CYS A 86 -13.12 0.50 -11.61
CA CYS A 86 -13.23 1.54 -10.59
C CYS A 86 -14.20 2.62 -11.11
N SER A 87 -15.25 2.89 -10.34
CA SER A 87 -16.29 3.88 -10.68
C SER A 87 -15.73 5.30 -10.75
N THR A 88 -14.82 5.66 -9.84
CA THR A 88 -14.24 7.02 -9.75
C THR A 88 -13.48 7.42 -11.01
N CYS A 89 -12.80 6.47 -11.67
CA CYS A 89 -12.05 6.74 -12.90
C CYS A 89 -12.67 6.11 -14.16
N GLY A 90 -13.84 5.48 -14.04
CA GLY A 90 -14.48 4.75 -15.13
C GLY A 90 -13.62 3.63 -15.74
N GLY A 91 -12.70 3.05 -14.97
CA GLY A 91 -11.83 1.97 -15.45
C GLY A 91 -10.46 2.37 -15.97
N ARG A 92 -10.14 3.67 -16.03
CA ARG A 92 -8.92 4.17 -16.70
C ARG A 92 -7.64 4.12 -15.85
N GLY A 93 -7.79 4.08 -14.54
CA GLY A 93 -6.67 4.27 -13.59
C GLY A 93 -6.31 5.74 -13.37
N TRP A 94 -6.94 6.66 -14.10
CA TRP A 94 -6.74 8.10 -13.97
C TRP A 94 -8.05 8.84 -14.28
N GLY A 95 -8.16 10.06 -13.79
CA GLY A 95 -9.26 10.97 -14.07
C GLY A 95 -8.75 12.37 -14.41
N VAL A 96 -9.69 13.31 -14.52
CA VAL A 96 -9.40 14.75 -14.60
C VAL A 96 -9.83 15.42 -13.31
N THR A 97 -9.38 16.65 -13.07
CA THR A 97 -9.81 17.45 -11.91
C THR A 97 -11.33 17.50 -11.84
N CYS A 98 -11.91 17.12 -10.69
CA CYS A 98 -13.35 17.21 -10.48
C CYS A 98 -13.82 18.65 -10.68
N ARG A 99 -14.74 18.87 -11.63
CA ARG A 99 -15.23 20.22 -11.98
C ARG A 99 -16.09 20.83 -10.88
N ALA A 100 -16.78 20.01 -10.10
CA ALA A 100 -17.67 20.47 -9.04
C ALA A 100 -16.92 21.08 -7.86
N CYS A 101 -15.76 20.51 -7.49
CA CYS A 101 -14.92 21.01 -6.39
C CYS A 101 -13.62 21.67 -6.84
N ASN A 102 -13.34 21.73 -8.15
CA ASN A 102 -12.06 22.18 -8.69
C ASN A 102 -10.86 21.46 -8.05
N GLY A 103 -11.00 20.15 -7.79
CA GLY A 103 -9.94 19.31 -7.24
C GLY A 103 -9.64 19.48 -5.76
N THR A 104 -10.44 20.26 -5.02
CA THR A 104 -10.27 20.37 -3.56
C THR A 104 -10.77 19.12 -2.83
N GLY A 105 -11.67 18.35 -3.45
CA GLY A 105 -12.39 17.26 -2.80
C GLY A 105 -13.47 17.76 -1.83
N GLU A 106 -13.66 19.08 -1.74
CA GLU A 106 -14.58 19.70 -0.80
C GLU A 106 -15.66 20.52 -1.51
N HIS A 107 -16.91 20.50 -1.01
CA HIS A 107 -17.95 21.41 -1.44
C HIS A 107 -17.87 22.74 -0.67
N ASN A 108 -18.14 23.84 -1.36
CA ASN A 108 -18.05 25.17 -0.77
C ASN A 108 -19.33 25.47 0.04
N CYS A 109 -19.35 25.11 1.33
CA CYS A 109 -20.43 25.44 2.28
C CYS A 109 -19.89 26.26 3.47
N ASP A 110 -20.58 27.36 3.78
CA ASP A 110 -20.36 28.18 4.98
C ASP A 110 -21.19 27.64 6.18
N CYS A 111 -21.16 26.34 6.43
CA CYS A 111 -21.78 25.78 7.65
C CYS A 111 -20.86 24.80 8.37
N ASP A 112 -20.89 24.85 9.71
CA ASP A 112 -19.99 24.05 10.57
C ASP A 112 -20.42 22.58 10.71
N TYR A 113 -21.57 22.21 10.13
CA TYR A 113 -22.18 20.89 10.26
C TYR A 113 -22.21 20.08 8.95
N CYS A 114 -21.83 20.65 7.80
CA CYS A 114 -21.68 19.89 6.57
C CYS A 114 -20.41 19.03 6.64
N GLY A 115 -20.53 17.74 6.29
CA GLY A 115 -19.37 16.98 5.87
C GLY A 115 -18.88 17.62 4.59
N ARG A 116 -17.84 18.45 4.67
CA ARG A 116 -17.35 19.31 3.56
C ARG A 116 -16.91 18.52 2.32
N GLN A 117 -17.01 17.20 2.31
CA GLN A 117 -16.69 16.33 1.18
C GLN A 117 -17.58 16.61 -0.04
N CYS A 118 -16.97 16.74 -1.21
CA CYS A 118 -17.68 16.88 -2.48
C CYS A 118 -18.39 15.57 -2.84
N SER A 119 -19.71 15.63 -3.04
CA SER A 119 -20.54 14.46 -3.39
C SER A 119 -20.36 13.95 -4.81
N GLU A 120 -19.87 14.79 -5.73
CA GLU A 120 -19.69 14.39 -7.15
C GLU A 120 -18.45 13.51 -7.33
N CYS A 121 -17.42 13.71 -6.51
CA CYS A 121 -16.20 12.91 -6.56
C CYS A 121 -15.95 12.13 -5.27
N ASP A 122 -16.91 12.09 -4.34
CA ASP A 122 -16.76 11.52 -3.00
C ASP A 122 -15.42 11.90 -2.33
N GLY A 123 -14.98 13.15 -2.49
CA GLY A 123 -13.71 13.62 -1.93
C GLY A 123 -12.42 13.15 -2.63
N TYR A 124 -12.49 12.35 -3.69
CA TYR A 124 -11.32 11.88 -4.45
C TYR A 124 -10.68 12.93 -5.38
N CYS A 125 -11.22 14.14 -5.43
CA CYS A 125 -10.73 15.28 -6.21
C CYS A 125 -10.73 15.10 -7.74
N ILE A 126 -11.18 13.96 -8.25
CA ILE A 126 -11.18 13.62 -9.67
C ILE A 126 -12.56 13.17 -10.15
N GLU A 127 -12.77 13.22 -11.46
CA GLU A 127 -13.91 12.64 -12.15
C GLU A 127 -13.43 11.83 -13.37
N PRO A 128 -14.24 10.89 -13.89
CA PRO A 128 -13.90 10.17 -15.12
C PRO A 128 -13.70 11.13 -16.29
N ALA A 129 -12.66 10.90 -17.09
CA ALA A 129 -12.45 11.68 -18.30
C ALA A 129 -13.49 11.33 -19.38
N ASP A 130 -13.97 12.36 -20.09
CA ASP A 130 -14.95 12.21 -21.19
C ASP A 130 -14.35 11.48 -22.41
N SER A 131 -13.03 11.45 -22.55
CA SER A 131 -12.31 10.76 -23.63
C SER A 131 -10.91 10.35 -23.18
N ASP A 132 -10.24 9.50 -23.97
CA ASP A 132 -8.87 9.07 -23.71
C ASP A 132 -7.82 10.06 -24.25
N ASP A 133 -8.24 11.07 -25.03
CA ASP A 133 -7.40 12.10 -25.66
C ASP A 133 -7.02 13.24 -24.70
N VAL A 134 -6.98 12.95 -23.40
CA VAL A 134 -6.52 13.90 -22.37
C VAL A 134 -4.98 13.91 -22.33
N PRO A 135 -4.31 15.07 -22.43
CA PRO A 135 -2.86 15.16 -22.31
C PRO A 135 -2.37 14.58 -20.97
N GLU A 136 -1.25 13.85 -20.96
CA GLU A 136 -0.72 13.19 -19.76
C GLU A 136 -0.55 14.14 -18.57
N LYS A 137 -0.13 15.38 -18.82
CA LYS A 137 0.02 16.43 -17.80
C LYS A 137 -1.28 16.79 -17.07
N ASP A 138 -2.43 16.52 -17.69
CA ASP A 138 -3.77 16.84 -17.17
C ASP A 138 -4.44 15.57 -16.58
N ARG A 139 -3.78 14.41 -16.68
CA ARG A 139 -4.25 13.15 -16.07
C ARG A 139 -3.84 13.10 -14.62
N ILE A 140 -4.83 12.88 -13.75
CA ILE A 140 -4.62 12.72 -12.32
C ILE A 140 -4.76 11.23 -12.00
N PRO A 141 -3.72 10.57 -11.45
CA PRO A 141 -3.82 9.18 -11.01
C PRO A 141 -4.99 8.97 -10.05
N CYS A 142 -5.76 7.91 -10.25
CA CYS A 142 -6.91 7.61 -9.40
C CYS A 142 -6.44 7.00 -8.08
N GLU A 143 -6.66 7.73 -6.98
CA GLU A 143 -6.31 7.29 -5.63
C GLU A 143 -7.12 6.08 -5.18
N GLU A 144 -8.40 6.01 -5.53
CA GLU A 144 -9.27 4.90 -5.12
C GLU A 144 -8.71 3.57 -5.60
N CYS A 145 -8.33 3.47 -6.88
CA CYS A 145 -7.83 2.23 -7.49
C CYS A 145 -6.30 2.12 -7.55
N ASP A 146 -5.57 3.06 -6.93
CA ASP A 146 -4.11 3.14 -6.97
C ASP A 146 -3.54 3.12 -8.41
N GLY A 147 -4.27 3.71 -9.36
CA GLY A 147 -3.90 3.74 -10.77
C GLY A 147 -4.27 2.49 -11.59
N SER A 148 -4.81 1.43 -10.98
CA SER A 148 -5.07 0.16 -11.69
C SER A 148 -6.28 0.19 -12.63
N GLY A 149 -7.22 1.12 -12.42
CA GLY A 149 -8.50 1.15 -13.12
C GLY A 149 -9.50 0.11 -12.63
N LYS A 150 -9.13 -0.78 -11.71
CA LYS A 150 -10.03 -1.80 -11.14
C LYS A 150 -10.40 -1.44 -9.72
N ARG A 151 -11.59 -1.83 -9.26
CA ARG A 151 -11.94 -1.67 -7.84
C ARG A 151 -10.88 -2.37 -6.99
N PRO A 152 -10.40 -1.74 -5.89
CA PRO A 152 -9.43 -2.37 -5.01
C PRO A 152 -9.92 -3.69 -4.43
N ASP A 153 -8.96 -4.59 -4.17
CA ASP A 153 -9.20 -5.77 -3.36
C ASP A 153 -9.40 -5.35 -1.89
N GLU A 154 -10.67 -5.23 -1.50
CA GLU A 154 -11.08 -4.89 -0.13
C GLU A 154 -11.01 -6.07 0.84
N ARG A 155 -10.73 -7.29 0.36
CA ARG A 155 -10.63 -8.46 1.23
C ARG A 155 -9.52 -8.27 2.25
N ARG A 156 -9.74 -8.90 3.39
CA ARG A 156 -8.79 -8.94 4.49
C ARG A 156 -8.15 -10.31 4.53
N VAL A 157 -6.87 -10.34 4.89
CA VAL A 157 -6.15 -11.58 5.16
C VAL A 157 -5.94 -11.67 6.66
N HIS A 158 -6.59 -12.66 7.28
CA HIS A 158 -6.57 -12.90 8.72
C HIS A 158 -5.55 -13.98 9.04
N PHE A 159 -4.56 -13.62 9.85
CA PHE A 159 -3.59 -14.51 10.45
C PHE A 159 -4.01 -14.87 11.88
N PRO A 160 -3.43 -15.93 12.46
CA PRO A 160 -3.60 -16.25 13.87
C PRO A 160 -3.33 -15.05 14.79
N LYS A 161 -3.89 -15.09 15.99
CA LYS A 161 -3.81 -14.01 17.00
C LYS A 161 -4.43 -12.68 16.55
N ASN A 162 -5.36 -12.69 15.60
CA ASN A 162 -6.04 -11.49 15.09
C ASN A 162 -5.11 -10.50 14.36
N LEU A 163 -4.01 -10.99 13.76
CA LEU A 163 -3.21 -10.16 12.88
C LEU A 163 -3.91 -10.09 11.51
N THR A 164 -4.30 -8.90 11.06
CA THR A 164 -5.06 -8.75 9.82
C THR A 164 -4.39 -7.76 8.87
N PHE A 165 -4.34 -8.06 7.58
CA PHE A 165 -3.84 -7.17 6.54
C PHE A 165 -4.87 -6.93 5.44
N LYS A 166 -4.75 -5.82 4.70
CA LYS A 166 -5.43 -5.64 3.41
C LYS A 166 -4.81 -6.58 2.39
N ALA A 167 -5.63 -7.35 1.66
CA ALA A 167 -5.17 -8.23 0.60
C ALA A 167 -4.38 -7.47 -0.47
N ALA A 168 -4.83 -6.27 -0.86
CA ALA A 168 -4.12 -5.41 -1.81
C ALA A 168 -2.67 -5.08 -1.40
N LEU A 169 -2.38 -4.91 -0.11
CA LEU A 169 -1.01 -4.63 0.37
C LEU A 169 -0.14 -5.89 0.32
N LEU A 170 -0.70 -7.05 0.68
CA LEU A 170 0.02 -8.32 0.60
C LEU A 170 0.28 -8.74 -0.86
N ASN A 171 -0.65 -8.48 -1.78
CA ASN A 171 -0.43 -8.70 -3.22
C ASN A 171 0.78 -7.91 -3.75
N LYS A 172 0.99 -6.67 -3.29
CA LYS A 172 2.20 -5.89 -3.65
C LYS A 172 3.48 -6.57 -3.16
N VAL A 173 3.48 -7.16 -1.96
CA VAL A 173 4.63 -7.92 -1.44
C VAL A 173 4.82 -9.24 -2.20
N LEU A 174 3.74 -9.98 -2.45
CA LEU A 174 3.77 -11.27 -3.15
C LEU A 174 4.22 -11.15 -4.61
N ALA A 175 4.07 -9.98 -5.23
CA ALA A 175 4.58 -9.67 -6.55
C ALA A 175 6.09 -9.40 -6.60
N LEU A 176 6.74 -9.20 -5.44
CA LEU A 176 8.17 -8.96 -5.38
C LEU A 176 8.99 -10.25 -5.62
N PRO A 177 10.26 -10.12 -6.06
CA PRO A 177 11.12 -11.28 -6.27
C PRO A 177 11.28 -12.11 -4.98
N GLY A 178 11.03 -13.41 -5.07
CA GLY A 178 11.21 -14.38 -3.99
C GLY A 178 12.60 -15.04 -3.96
N PRO A 179 12.86 -15.92 -2.98
CA PRO A 179 11.95 -16.37 -1.93
C PRO A 179 11.61 -15.24 -0.94
N ILE A 180 10.36 -15.24 -0.46
CA ILE A 180 9.86 -14.24 0.48
C ILE A 180 9.90 -14.83 1.88
N GLU A 181 10.35 -14.04 2.84
CA GLU A 181 10.30 -14.38 4.26
C GLU A 181 9.56 -13.29 5.03
N MET A 182 8.88 -13.68 6.10
CA MET A 182 8.15 -12.77 6.99
C MET A 182 8.71 -12.85 8.40
N GLY A 183 8.99 -11.67 8.98
CA GLY A 183 9.32 -11.49 10.39
C GLY A 183 8.10 -10.89 11.10
N MET A 184 7.49 -11.68 11.99
CA MET A 184 6.29 -11.28 12.71
C MET A 184 6.62 -10.67 14.07
N ILE A 185 5.89 -9.61 14.43
CA ILE A 185 5.87 -9.03 15.77
C ILE A 185 4.47 -9.27 16.34
N LEU A 186 4.34 -10.29 17.19
CA LEU A 186 3.06 -10.77 17.73
C LEU A 186 2.74 -10.22 19.13
N GLU A 187 3.45 -9.19 19.56
CA GLU A 187 3.19 -8.49 20.82
C GLU A 187 2.57 -7.11 20.52
N PRO A 188 1.29 -6.87 20.86
CA PRO A 188 0.70 -5.55 20.72
C PRO A 188 1.40 -4.55 21.66
N LYS A 189 1.64 -3.33 21.17
CA LYS A 189 2.36 -2.29 21.93
C LYS A 189 1.55 -1.68 23.09
N SER A 190 0.27 -2.03 23.26
CA SER A 190 -0.60 -1.49 24.32
C SER A 190 -1.83 -2.37 24.58
N SER A 191 -2.72 -1.92 25.47
CA SER A 191 -4.06 -2.49 25.71
C SER A 191 -5.02 -2.39 24.50
N VAL A 192 -4.58 -1.75 23.41
CA VAL A 192 -5.34 -1.61 22.16
C VAL A 192 -4.85 -2.69 21.19
N PRO A 193 -5.73 -3.38 20.44
CA PRO A 193 -5.38 -4.50 19.56
C PRO A 193 -4.71 -4.04 18.25
N TYR A 194 -3.68 -3.18 18.34
CA TYR A 194 -2.90 -2.73 17.19
C TYR A 194 -1.54 -3.43 17.18
N TYR A 195 -1.31 -4.19 16.12
CA TYR A 195 0.00 -4.77 15.85
C TYR A 195 0.92 -3.72 15.24
N PRO A 196 2.21 -3.68 15.62
CA PRO A 196 3.19 -2.86 14.92
C PRO A 196 3.34 -3.33 13.46
N PRO A 197 3.99 -2.51 12.59
CA PRO A 197 4.29 -2.91 11.23
C PRO A 197 4.97 -4.28 11.19
N GLN A 198 4.57 -5.12 10.24
CA GLN A 198 5.11 -6.46 10.07
C GLN A 198 6.11 -6.47 8.92
N HIS A 199 7.14 -7.30 9.04
CA HIS A 199 8.31 -7.20 8.18
C HIS A 199 8.34 -8.33 7.16
N PHE A 200 8.73 -7.98 5.94
CA PHE A 200 8.91 -8.90 4.83
C PHE A 200 10.29 -8.64 4.21
N ARG A 201 10.93 -9.68 3.70
CA ARG A 201 12.18 -9.54 2.95
C ARG A 201 12.26 -10.55 1.82
N GLY A 202 13.08 -10.22 0.83
CA GLY A 202 13.46 -11.09 -0.26
C GLY A 202 14.78 -10.63 -0.88
N PRO A 203 15.20 -11.20 -2.01
CA PRO A 203 16.48 -10.86 -2.63
C PRO A 203 16.57 -9.37 -3.00
N GLY A 204 17.40 -8.63 -2.25
CA GLY A 204 17.69 -7.22 -2.52
C GLY A 204 16.60 -6.24 -2.08
N TRP A 205 15.64 -6.64 -1.25
CA TRP A 205 14.60 -5.74 -0.75
C TRP A 205 14.11 -6.12 0.65
N ASN A 206 13.63 -5.12 1.39
CA ASN A 206 12.88 -5.30 2.62
C ASN A 206 11.61 -4.46 2.54
N ALA A 207 10.50 -4.96 3.07
CA ALA A 207 9.25 -4.22 3.16
C ALA A 207 8.69 -4.27 4.58
N VAL A 208 7.95 -3.24 4.95
CA VAL A 208 7.13 -3.21 6.15
C VAL A 208 5.70 -2.91 5.75
N VAL A 209 4.76 -3.67 6.30
CA VAL A 209 3.33 -3.55 5.99
C VAL A 209 2.57 -3.25 7.27
N MET A 210 1.74 -2.22 7.24
CA MET A 210 0.86 -1.85 8.34
C MET A 210 -0.30 -2.84 8.44
N PRO A 211 -0.47 -3.50 9.59
CA PRO A 211 -1.68 -4.26 9.86
C PRO A 211 -2.90 -3.34 9.96
N MET A 212 -4.07 -3.93 9.75
CA MET A 212 -5.35 -3.33 10.06
C MET A 212 -5.73 -3.60 11.52
N ILE A 213 -6.62 -2.77 12.03
CA ILE A 213 -7.37 -3.10 13.24
C ILE A 213 -8.20 -4.35 12.95
N ALA A 214 -8.04 -5.37 13.78
CA ALA A 214 -8.77 -6.62 13.63
C ALA A 214 -10.28 -6.38 13.77
N THR A 215 -11.04 -6.98 12.86
CA THR A 215 -12.51 -7.04 12.92
C THR A 215 -12.94 -8.49 12.71
N ALA A 216 -14.22 -8.77 12.95
CA ALA A 216 -14.81 -10.03 12.50
C ALA A 216 -14.53 -10.23 10.99
N PRO A 217 -14.17 -11.45 10.55
CA PRO A 217 -14.01 -11.76 9.13
C PRO A 217 -15.33 -11.66 8.37
N ASN A 218 -15.27 -11.12 7.15
CA ASN A 218 -16.37 -11.22 6.19
C ASN A 218 -16.31 -12.56 5.42
N PRO A 219 -17.40 -12.98 4.75
CA PRO A 219 -17.42 -14.23 3.96
C PRO A 219 -16.36 -14.31 2.86
N GLU A 220 -16.01 -13.18 2.26
CA GLU A 220 -15.02 -13.06 1.19
C GLU A 220 -13.56 -12.97 1.69
N ASP A 221 -13.35 -12.82 2.99
CA ASP A 221 -12.01 -12.69 3.57
C ASP A 221 -11.21 -14.00 3.50
N ILE A 222 -9.89 -13.87 3.54
CA ILE A 222 -8.95 -14.98 3.48
C ILE A 222 -8.50 -15.30 4.90
N ILE A 223 -8.65 -16.55 5.33
CA ILE A 223 -8.22 -17.02 6.65
C ILE A 223 -6.99 -17.90 6.46
N VAL A 224 -5.86 -17.47 7.03
CA VAL A 224 -4.63 -18.25 7.06
C VAL A 224 -4.71 -19.22 8.24
N ALA A 225 -4.68 -20.52 7.94
CA ALA A 225 -4.75 -21.56 8.95
C ALA A 225 -3.54 -21.51 9.90
N GLN A 226 -3.73 -21.94 11.15
CA GLN A 226 -2.61 -22.28 12.02
C GLN A 226 -1.91 -23.50 11.41
N GLU A 227 -0.59 -23.43 11.19
CA GLU A 227 0.20 -24.65 11.23
C GLU A 227 0.06 -25.17 12.67
N GLU A 228 -0.60 -26.32 12.84
CA GLU A 228 -0.58 -27.02 14.12
C GLU A 228 0.89 -27.26 14.47
N GLU A 229 1.37 -26.71 15.59
CA GLU A 229 2.65 -27.17 16.14
C GLU A 229 2.54 -28.69 16.27
N PRO A 230 3.46 -29.48 15.68
CA PRO A 230 3.42 -30.91 15.86
C PRO A 230 3.48 -31.16 17.37
N ALA A 231 2.45 -31.83 17.88
CA ALA A 231 2.37 -32.19 19.28
C ALA A 231 3.73 -32.75 19.70
N SER A 232 4.40 -32.05 20.61
CA SER A 232 5.66 -32.48 21.19
C SER A 232 5.46 -33.90 21.72
N ALA A 233 6.09 -34.86 21.05
CA ALA A 233 6.11 -36.27 21.45
C ALA A 233 7.06 -36.50 22.64
#